data_AF-A0A952JGJ8-F1
#
_entry.id   AF-A0A952JGJ8-F1
#
_cell.length_a   1.000
_cell.length_b   1.000
_cell.length_c   1.000
_cell.angle_alpha   90.00
_cell.angle_beta   90.00
_cell.angle_gamma   90.00
#
_symmetry.space_group_name_H-M   'P 1'
#
loop_
_entity.id
_entity.type
_entity.pdbx_description
1 polymer ?
#
loop_
_entity_poly.entity_id
_entity_poly.type
_entity_poly.pdbx_seq_one_letter_code
_entity_poly.pdbx_strand_id
1 'polypeptide(L)'
;MELKWMNKHLTQAEQLIYNNQVNEGLELLLNLLYEEPGYAHLHNHIGWAYLYYTGEIAQAEMHLKLSIRFNATYAPPYLHLGNLLIRSARYTEALEYLQKGLHQKEANKVAFLDLIAQVYELKQDFRKAIHFYKEAMVATTGFETAQLMEGIKRCRKKRWVMFSF
;
A
#
# COMPACT_ATOMS: atom_id res chain seq x y z
N MET A 1 -22.48 5.46 -17.55
CA MET A 1 -23.26 6.10 -16.46
C MET A 1 -22.95 5.42 -15.13
N GLU A 2 -22.77 4.10 -15.13
CA GLU A 2 -22.43 3.26 -13.96
C GLU A 2 -21.09 3.62 -13.28
N LEU A 3 -20.01 3.85 -14.03
CA LEU A 3 -18.70 4.20 -13.43
C LEU A 3 -18.73 5.49 -12.57
N LYS A 4 -19.49 6.51 -12.98
CA LYS A 4 -19.65 7.75 -12.20
C LYS A 4 -20.48 7.51 -10.93
N TRP A 5 -21.52 6.68 -11.02
CA TRP A 5 -22.33 6.28 -9.88
C TRP A 5 -21.49 5.47 -8.88
N MET A 6 -20.74 4.49 -9.37
CA MET A 6 -19.88 3.64 -8.54
C MET A 6 -18.82 4.46 -7.81
N ASN A 7 -18.08 5.31 -8.52
CA ASN A 7 -17.07 6.18 -7.90
C ASN A 7 -17.65 7.13 -6.85
N LYS A 8 -18.87 7.64 -7.07
CA LYS A 8 -19.56 8.46 -6.06
C LYS A 8 -19.82 7.67 -4.77
N HIS A 9 -20.30 6.44 -4.87
CA HIS A 9 -20.59 5.60 -3.69
C HIS A 9 -19.30 5.13 -3.00
N LEU A 10 -18.23 4.86 -3.77
CA LEU A 10 -16.91 4.60 -3.19
C LEU A 10 -16.43 5.78 -2.33
N THR A 11 -16.46 7.00 -2.87
CA THR A 11 -16.09 8.20 -2.12
C THR A 11 -16.99 8.43 -0.90
N GLN A 12 -18.30 8.16 -1.02
CA GLN A 12 -19.21 8.24 0.13
C GLN A 12 -18.83 7.23 1.22
N ALA A 13 -18.51 5.99 0.86
CA ALA A 13 -18.07 4.98 1.81
C ALA A 13 -16.75 5.36 2.49
N GLU A 14 -15.79 5.91 1.74
CA GLU A 14 -14.55 6.44 2.30
C GLU A 14 -14.83 7.54 3.32
N GLN A 15 -15.73 8.48 3.01
CA GLN A 15 -16.11 9.56 3.93
C GLN A 15 -16.72 9.03 5.21
N LEU A 16 -17.61 8.03 5.14
CA LEU A 16 -18.15 7.36 6.33
C LEU A 16 -17.03 6.77 7.18
N ILE A 17 -16.12 6.01 6.56
CA ILE A 17 -14.98 5.40 7.25
C ILE A 17 -14.08 6.46 7.91
N TYR A 18 -13.78 7.56 7.21
CA TYR A 18 -13.01 8.68 7.78
C TYR A 18 -13.74 9.36 8.94
N ASN A 19 -15.06 9.40 8.92
CA ASN A 19 -15.89 9.92 10.01
C ASN A 19 -16.09 8.91 11.15
N ASN A 20 -15.27 7.85 11.21
CA ASN A 20 -15.32 6.78 12.21
C ASN A 20 -16.61 5.93 12.13
N GLN A 21 -17.36 6.04 11.04
CA GLN A 21 -18.55 5.25 10.72
C GLN A 21 -18.15 4.01 9.89
N VAL A 22 -17.23 3.21 10.45
CA VAL A 22 -16.55 2.12 9.71
C VAL A 22 -17.53 1.05 9.24
N ASN A 23 -18.48 0.65 10.10
CA ASN A 23 -19.45 -0.40 9.78
C ASN A 23 -20.37 0.02 8.63
N GLU A 24 -20.89 1.25 8.67
CA GLU A 24 -21.78 1.78 7.63
C GLU A 24 -21.06 1.93 6.28
N GLY A 25 -19.79 2.38 6.31
CA GLY A 25 -18.97 2.46 5.11
C GLY A 25 -18.66 1.08 4.52
N LEU A 26 -18.32 0.09 5.36
CA LEU A 26 -18.09 -1.29 4.91
C LEU A 26 -19.37 -1.92 4.36
N GLU A 27 -20.52 -1.74 5.03
CA GLU A 27 -21.80 -2.23 4.54
C GLU A 27 -22.14 -1.64 3.17
N LEU A 28 -21.93 -0.33 2.98
CA LEU A 28 -22.11 0.30 1.68
C LEU A 28 -21.19 -0.32 0.62
N LEU A 29 -19.90 -0.52 0.91
CA LEU A 29 -18.99 -1.17 -0.03
C LEU A 29 -19.40 -2.61 -0.35
N LEU A 30 -19.79 -3.39 0.65
CA LEU A 30 -20.20 -4.78 0.46
C LEU A 30 -21.50 -4.87 -0.37
N ASN A 31 -22.43 -3.94 -0.19
CA ASN A 31 -23.65 -3.88 -1.00
C ASN A 31 -23.34 -3.56 -2.48
N LEU A 32 -22.31 -2.77 -2.77
CA LEU A 32 -21.90 -2.49 -4.15
C LEU A 32 -21.36 -3.74 -4.89
N LEU A 33 -20.97 -4.80 -4.17
CA LEU A 33 -20.53 -6.04 -4.81
C LEU A 33 -21.66 -6.76 -5.55
N TYR A 34 -22.92 -6.56 -5.14
CA TYR A 34 -24.06 -7.16 -5.83
C TYR A 34 -24.27 -6.55 -7.23
N GLU A 35 -23.91 -5.28 -7.39
CA GLU A 35 -24.03 -4.55 -8.66
C GLU A 35 -22.87 -4.88 -9.59
N GLU A 36 -21.63 -4.81 -9.08
CA GLU A 36 -20.42 -4.97 -9.89
C GLU A 36 -19.34 -5.79 -9.15
N PRO A 37 -19.49 -7.13 -9.08
CA PRO A 37 -18.58 -8.02 -8.33
C PRO A 37 -17.17 -8.08 -8.93
N GLY A 38 -16.97 -7.57 -10.14
CA GLY A 38 -15.67 -7.51 -10.82
C GLY A 38 -14.97 -6.16 -10.73
N TYR A 39 -15.52 -5.19 -10.01
CA TYR A 39 -14.95 -3.84 -10.03
C TYR A 39 -13.69 -3.74 -9.16
N ALA A 40 -12.53 -3.64 -9.81
CA ALA A 40 -11.23 -3.64 -9.15
C ALA A 40 -11.10 -2.55 -8.08
N HIS A 41 -11.60 -1.33 -8.34
CA HIS A 41 -11.52 -0.24 -7.37
C HIS A 41 -12.34 -0.55 -6.12
N LEU A 42 -13.53 -1.14 -6.25
CA LEU A 42 -14.35 -1.53 -5.11
C LEU A 42 -13.62 -2.53 -4.20
N HIS A 43 -13.04 -3.57 -4.79
CA HIS A 43 -12.22 -4.53 -4.05
C HIS A 43 -11.04 -3.87 -3.32
N ASN A 44 -10.40 -2.86 -3.91
CA ASN A 44 -9.35 -2.10 -3.21
C ASN A 44 -9.89 -1.32 -2.00
N HIS A 45 -11.06 -0.69 -2.10
CA HIS A 45 -11.67 0.05 -0.99
C HIS A 45 -12.07 -0.87 0.16
N ILE A 46 -12.66 -2.02 -0.14
CA ILE A 46 -12.99 -3.04 0.87
C ILE A 46 -11.71 -3.55 1.54
N GLY A 47 -10.69 -3.89 0.74
CA GLY A 47 -9.41 -4.37 1.27
C GLY A 47 -8.70 -3.33 2.15
N TRP A 48 -8.73 -2.06 1.75
CA TRP A 48 -8.23 -0.92 2.52
C TRP A 48 -8.98 -0.77 3.85
N ALA A 49 -10.32 -0.79 3.81
CA ALA A 49 -11.14 -0.68 5.01
C ALA A 49 -10.86 -1.81 6.00
N TYR A 50 -10.76 -3.05 5.53
CA TYR A 50 -10.38 -4.18 6.38
C TYR A 50 -8.98 -4.02 6.98
N LEU A 51 -8.00 -3.61 6.17
CA LEU A 51 -6.61 -3.48 6.62
C LEU A 51 -6.40 -2.39 7.67
N TYR A 52 -7.02 -1.22 7.48
CA TYR A 52 -6.70 -0.04 8.29
C TYR A 52 -7.71 0.27 9.39
N TYR A 53 -8.96 -0.20 9.29
CA TYR A 53 -10.02 0.22 10.22
C TYR A 53 -10.60 -0.92 11.06
N THR A 54 -10.51 -2.17 10.60
CA THR A 54 -11.01 -3.33 11.37
C THR A 54 -9.87 -4.27 11.81
N GLY A 55 -8.77 -4.32 11.05
CA GLY A 55 -7.67 -5.24 11.31
C GLY A 55 -7.92 -6.66 10.81
N GLU A 56 -8.97 -6.88 10.02
CA GLU A 56 -9.32 -8.19 9.43
C GLU A 56 -8.37 -8.55 8.27
N ILE A 57 -7.14 -8.98 8.62
CA ILE A 57 -6.04 -9.19 7.68
C ILE A 57 -6.39 -10.17 6.55
N ALA A 58 -7.09 -11.27 6.86
CA ALA A 58 -7.44 -12.27 5.87
C ALA A 58 -8.40 -11.72 4.79
N GLN A 59 -9.41 -10.95 5.21
CA GLN A 59 -10.35 -10.31 4.30
C GLN A 59 -9.66 -9.22 3.47
N ALA A 60 -8.80 -8.41 4.12
CA ALA A 60 -7.99 -7.43 3.43
C ALA A 60 -7.15 -8.06 2.31
N GLU A 61 -6.39 -9.11 2.61
CA GLU A 61 -5.54 -9.79 1.61
C GLU A 61 -6.37 -10.37 0.47
N MET A 62 -7.51 -11.00 0.77
CA MET A 62 -8.42 -11.56 -0.25
C MET A 62 -8.90 -10.46 -1.21
N HIS A 63 -9.47 -9.38 -0.69
CA HIS A 63 -10.02 -8.30 -1.52
C HIS A 63 -8.92 -7.56 -2.30
N LEU A 64 -7.75 -7.32 -1.72
CA LEU A 64 -6.63 -6.70 -2.44
C LEU A 64 -6.13 -7.59 -3.60
N LYS A 65 -6.05 -8.91 -3.39
CA LYS A 65 -5.72 -9.86 -4.46
C LYS A 65 -6.78 -9.92 -5.55
N LEU A 66 -8.07 -9.84 -5.20
CA LEU A 66 -9.16 -9.75 -6.17
C LEU A 66 -9.08 -8.46 -6.99
N SER A 67 -8.78 -7.31 -6.36
CA SER A 67 -8.57 -6.04 -7.06
C SER A 67 -7.48 -6.16 -8.14
N ILE A 68 -6.34 -6.76 -7.79
CA ILE A 68 -5.25 -7.03 -8.73
C ILE A 68 -5.68 -7.98 -9.85
N ARG A 69 -6.45 -9.03 -9.52
CA ARG A 69 -6.96 -10.00 -10.51
C ARG A 69 -7.89 -9.34 -11.53
N PHE A 70 -8.76 -8.44 -11.07
CA PHE A 70 -9.71 -7.76 -11.94
C PHE A 70 -9.08 -6.61 -12.75
N ASN A 71 -8.09 -5.92 -12.19
CA ASN A 71 -7.29 -4.95 -12.94
C ASN A 71 -5.83 -4.96 -12.48
N ALA A 72 -4.99 -5.68 -13.22
CA ALA A 72 -3.57 -5.81 -12.91
C ALA A 72 -2.78 -4.49 -13.05
N THR A 73 -3.32 -3.50 -13.78
CA THR A 73 -2.68 -2.19 -13.98
C THR A 73 -3.01 -1.18 -12.89
N TYR A 74 -3.96 -1.50 -12.00
CA TYR A 74 -4.34 -0.66 -10.89
C TYR A 74 -3.33 -0.79 -9.74
N ALA A 75 -2.53 0.24 -9.53
CA ALA A 75 -1.40 0.21 -8.60
C ALA A 75 -1.75 0.17 -7.08
N PRO A 76 -2.76 0.92 -6.57
CA PRO A 76 -3.06 0.98 -5.14
C PRO A 76 -3.17 -0.36 -4.39
N PRO A 77 -3.84 -1.42 -4.90
CA PRO A 77 -3.93 -2.67 -4.17
C PRO A 77 -2.57 -3.36 -3.96
N TYR A 78 -1.59 -3.16 -4.85
CA TYR A 78 -0.22 -3.65 -4.62
C TYR A 78 0.46 -2.94 -3.45
N LEU A 79 0.22 -1.64 -3.27
CA LEU A 79 0.78 -0.84 -2.17
C LEU A 79 0.15 -1.26 -0.83
N HIS A 80 -1.18 -1.43 -0.79
CA HIS A 80 -1.89 -1.93 0.38
C HIS A 80 -1.46 -3.35 0.74
N LEU A 81 -1.30 -4.23 -0.25
CA LEU A 81 -0.85 -5.60 -0.01
C LEU A 81 0.59 -5.63 0.49
N GLY A 82 1.48 -4.79 -0.05
CA GLY A 82 2.83 -4.60 0.48
C GLY A 82 2.83 -4.21 1.97
N ASN A 83 2.01 -3.22 2.35
CA ASN A 83 1.84 -2.82 3.76
C ASN A 83 1.32 -3.96 4.65
N LEU A 84 0.30 -4.68 4.21
CA LEU A 84 -0.26 -5.83 4.91
C LEU A 84 0.81 -6.90 5.16
N LEU A 85 1.58 -7.22 4.12
CA LEU A 85 2.64 -8.24 4.18
C LEU A 85 3.80 -7.81 5.09
N ILE A 86 4.16 -6.52 5.10
CA ILE A 86 5.13 -5.95 6.03
C ILE A 86 4.66 -6.14 7.49
N ARG A 87 3.40 -5.78 7.79
CA ARG A 87 2.80 -5.95 9.13
C ARG A 87 2.76 -7.41 9.56
N SER A 88 2.65 -8.32 8.58
CA SER A 88 2.64 -9.77 8.80
C SER A 88 4.04 -10.41 8.76
N ALA A 89 5.12 -9.62 8.73
CA ALA A 89 6.51 -10.05 8.58
C ALA A 89 6.82 -10.91 7.33
N ARG A 90 5.93 -10.91 6.33
CA ARG A 90 6.06 -11.61 5.04
C ARG A 90 6.85 -10.80 4.04
N TYR A 91 8.09 -10.47 4.39
CA TYR A 91 8.91 -9.49 3.68
C TYR A 91 9.25 -9.84 2.23
N THR A 92 9.47 -11.13 1.93
CA THR A 92 9.79 -11.56 0.55
C THR A 92 8.59 -11.34 -0.37
N GLU A 93 7.41 -11.76 0.06
CA GLU A 93 6.16 -11.52 -0.68
C GLU A 93 5.85 -10.02 -0.80
N ALA A 94 6.12 -9.24 0.25
CA ALA A 94 5.94 -7.79 0.21
C ALA A 94 6.77 -7.16 -0.93
N LEU A 95 8.04 -7.55 -1.07
CA LEU A 95 8.90 -7.06 -2.14
C LEU A 95 8.37 -7.46 -3.52
N GLU A 96 7.87 -8.69 -3.69
CA GLU A 96 7.31 -9.14 -4.97
C GLU A 96 6.12 -8.28 -5.42
N TYR A 97 5.17 -8.04 -4.52
CA TYR A 97 3.99 -7.23 -4.85
C TYR A 97 4.34 -5.75 -5.03
N LEU A 98 5.21 -5.19 -4.18
CA LEU A 98 5.64 -3.80 -4.32
C LEU A 98 6.41 -3.56 -5.62
N GLN A 99 7.27 -4.49 -6.04
CA GLN A 99 7.98 -4.40 -7.31
C GLN A 99 7.00 -4.50 -8.49
N LYS A 100 6.03 -5.41 -8.45
CA LYS A 100 4.97 -5.48 -9.49
C LYS A 100 4.18 -4.18 -9.57
N GLY A 101 3.78 -3.62 -8.42
CA GLY A 101 3.03 -2.36 -8.34
C GLY A 101 3.81 -1.15 -8.86
N LEU A 102 5.12 -1.07 -8.57
CA LEU A 102 6.00 0.01 -9.01
C LEU A 102 6.07 0.15 -10.54
N HIS A 103 5.88 -0.95 -11.28
CA HIS A 103 5.92 -0.96 -12.75
C HIS A 103 4.55 -0.67 -13.41
N GLN A 104 3.50 -0.44 -12.62
CA GLN A 104 2.18 -0.12 -13.16
C GLN A 104 2.08 1.36 -13.56
N LYS A 105 1.23 1.64 -14.56
CA LYS A 105 1.13 2.96 -15.22
C LYS A 105 0.81 4.12 -14.26
N GLU A 106 -0.06 3.86 -13.29
CA GLU A 106 -0.55 4.87 -12.32
C GLU A 106 0.17 4.79 -10.96
N ALA A 107 1.33 4.12 -10.91
CA ALA A 107 2.05 3.92 -9.66
C ALA A 107 2.62 5.23 -9.10
N ASN A 108 2.32 5.51 -7.83
CA ASN A 108 3.07 6.48 -7.05
C ASN A 108 4.45 5.89 -6.71
N LYS A 109 5.43 6.15 -7.59
CA LYS A 109 6.79 5.60 -7.47
C LYS A 109 7.42 5.85 -6.10
N VAL A 110 7.23 7.04 -5.54
CA VAL A 110 7.79 7.42 -4.23
C VAL A 110 7.27 6.48 -3.13
N ALA A 111 5.96 6.26 -3.07
CA ALA A 111 5.34 5.40 -2.05
C ALA A 111 5.81 3.94 -2.15
N PHE A 112 5.94 3.41 -3.37
CA PHE A 112 6.45 2.05 -3.58
C PHE A 112 7.92 1.93 -3.18
N LEU A 113 8.78 2.86 -3.61
CA LEU A 113 10.21 2.85 -3.31
C LEU A 113 10.47 3.02 -1.80
N ASP A 114 9.69 3.86 -1.13
CA ASP A 114 9.76 4.03 0.33
C ASP A 114 9.42 2.72 1.07
N LEU A 115 8.33 2.05 0.73
CA LEU A 115 7.98 0.76 1.35
C LEU A 115 9.02 -0.32 1.04
N ILE A 116 9.56 -0.38 -0.18
CA ILE A 116 10.64 -1.30 -0.53
C ILE A 116 11.88 -1.03 0.36
N ALA A 117 12.24 0.23 0.57
CA ALA A 117 13.33 0.61 1.46
C ALA A 117 13.08 0.17 2.91
N GLN A 118 11.87 0.39 3.42
CA GLN A 118 11.46 -0.06 4.75
C GLN A 118 11.54 -1.59 4.89
N VAL A 119 11.14 -2.35 3.87
CA VAL A 119 11.27 -3.82 3.88
C VAL A 119 12.74 -4.25 3.97
N TYR A 120 13.63 -3.64 3.18
CA TYR A 120 15.06 -3.96 3.25
C TYR A 120 15.68 -3.54 4.59
N GLU A 121 15.21 -2.45 5.21
CA GLU A 121 15.63 -2.07 6.56
C GLU A 121 15.21 -3.13 7.60
N LEU A 122 13.99 -3.64 7.52
CA LEU A 122 13.49 -4.71 8.41
C LEU A 122 14.26 -6.02 8.22
N LYS A 123 14.67 -6.32 6.98
CA LYS A 123 15.56 -7.44 6.66
C LYS A 123 17.04 -7.18 7.02
N GLN A 124 17.36 -6.02 7.60
CA GLN A 124 18.71 -5.57 7.95
C GLN A 124 19.67 -5.41 6.76
N ASP A 125 19.17 -5.40 5.53
CA ASP A 125 19.96 -5.04 4.34
C ASP A 125 19.99 -3.52 4.19
N PHE A 126 20.75 -2.87 5.07
CA PHE A 126 20.84 -1.41 5.12
C PHE A 126 21.45 -0.81 3.84
N ARG A 127 22.23 -1.60 3.07
CA ARG A 127 22.78 -1.14 1.79
C ARG A 127 21.65 -0.94 0.78
N LYS A 128 20.78 -1.95 0.61
CA LYS A 128 19.63 -1.84 -0.29
C LYS A 128 18.60 -0.84 0.23
N ALA A 129 18.34 -0.80 1.54
CA ALA A 129 17.43 0.19 2.12
C ALA A 129 17.83 1.63 1.76
N ILE A 130 19.11 2.00 1.97
CA ILE A 130 19.63 3.32 1.61
C ILE A 130 19.52 3.59 0.11
N HIS A 131 19.77 2.58 -0.74
CA HIS A 131 19.63 2.74 -2.19
C HIS A 131 18.19 3.11 -2.57
N PHE A 132 17.19 2.35 -2.11
CA PHE A 132 15.79 2.61 -2.43
C PHE A 132 15.26 3.91 -1.82
N TYR A 133 15.69 4.29 -0.61
CA TYR A 133 15.36 5.62 -0.06
C TYR A 133 15.88 6.75 -0.95
N LYS A 134 17.08 6.62 -1.52
CA LYS A 134 17.62 7.62 -2.45
C LYS A 134 16.85 7.63 -3.78
N GLU A 135 16.48 6.48 -4.31
CA GLU A 135 15.64 6.42 -5.51
C GLU A 135 14.29 7.08 -5.27
N ALA A 136 13.65 6.84 -4.12
CA ALA A 136 12.43 7.50 -3.72
C ALA A 136 12.60 9.03 -3.70
N MET A 137 13.71 9.54 -3.15
CA MET A 137 14.01 10.98 -3.14
C MET A 137 14.15 11.58 -4.53
N VAL A 138 14.78 10.86 -5.47
CA VAL A 138 14.93 11.31 -6.86
C VAL A 138 13.59 11.31 -7.59
N ALA A 139 12.70 10.38 -7.26
CA ALA A 139 11.36 10.29 -7.83
C ALA A 139 10.37 11.33 -7.27
N THR A 140 10.70 12.01 -6.17
CA THR A 140 9.86 13.06 -5.58
C THR A 140 10.02 14.38 -6.33
N THR A 141 8.92 14.99 -6.74
CA THR A 141 8.89 16.38 -7.24
C THR A 141 8.58 17.35 -6.09
N GLY A 142 9.51 17.61 -5.17
CA GLY A 142 9.30 18.60 -4.10
C GLY A 142 9.96 18.35 -2.73
N PHE A 143 9.52 19.11 -1.72
CA PHE A 143 10.13 19.35 -0.40
C PHE A 143 9.99 18.17 0.61
N GLU A 144 9.20 17.14 0.31
CA GLU A 144 8.88 16.03 1.23
C GLU A 144 9.95 14.92 1.22
N THR A 145 11.20 15.30 1.44
CA THR A 145 12.34 14.35 1.55
C THR A 145 12.73 14.05 2.99
N ALA A 146 12.17 14.77 3.97
CA ALA A 146 12.53 14.65 5.38
C ALA A 146 12.44 13.20 5.90
N GLN A 147 11.31 12.53 5.66
CA GLN A 147 11.10 11.14 6.10
C GLN A 147 12.09 10.17 5.42
N LEU A 148 12.36 10.36 4.13
CA LEU A 148 13.32 9.54 3.38
C LEU A 148 14.75 9.74 3.90
N MET A 149 15.13 10.98 4.20
CA MET A 149 16.42 11.31 4.81
C MET A 149 16.58 10.71 6.20
N GLU A 150 15.52 10.72 7.02
CA GLU A 150 15.52 10.04 8.31
C GLU A 150 15.73 8.52 8.16
N GLY A 151 15.08 7.90 7.18
CA GLY A 151 15.30 6.50 6.81
C GLY A 151 16.77 6.21 6.47
N ILE A 152 17.39 7.05 5.63
CA ILE A 152 18.82 6.93 5.28
C ILE A 152 19.71 7.09 6.53
N LYS A 153 19.45 8.11 7.36
CA LYS A 153 20.23 8.38 8.58
C LYS A 153 20.15 7.21 9.55
N ARG A 154 18.95 6.66 9.76
CA ARG A 154 18.70 5.48 10.60
C ARG A 154 19.44 4.25 10.08
N CYS A 155 19.35 3.96 8.79
CA CYS A 155 20.07 2.85 8.17
C CYS A 155 21.59 3.00 8.28
N ARG A 156 22.13 4.21 8.09
CA ARG A 156 23.58 4.48 8.26
C ARG A 156 24.05 4.21 9.69
N LYS A 157 23.27 4.65 10.68
CA LYS A 157 23.58 4.41 12.11
C LYS A 157 23.57 2.91 12.42
N LYS A 158 22.50 2.18 12.04
CA LYS A 158 22.39 0.73 12.27
C LYS A 158 23.54 -0.04 11.61
N ARG A 159 23.89 0.33 10.38
CA ARG A 159 25.03 -0.26 9.66
C ARG A 159 26.35 -0.02 10.40
N TRP A 160 26.62 1.19 10.87
CA TRP A 160 27.87 1.50 11.57
C TRP A 160 28.03 0.69 12.86
N VAL A 161 26.96 0.57 13.66
CA VAL A 161 26.95 -0.26 14.88
C VAL A 161 27.27 -1.72 14.59
N MET A 162 26.77 -2.27 13.47
CA MET A 162 27.00 -3.67 13.07
C MET A 162 28.45 -3.98 12.69
N PHE A 163 29.23 -2.97 12.26
CA PHE A 163 30.64 -3.13 11.86
C PHE A 163 31.64 -2.65 12.92
N SER A 164 31.17 -2.22 14.10
CA SER A 164 32.01 -1.66 15.16
C SER A 164 32.33 -2.66 16.28
N PHE A 165 32.13 -3.96 16.02
CA PHE A 165 32.53 -5.10 16.84
C PHE A 165 33.22 -6.14 15.95
#